data_AF-D2I295-F1
#
_entry.id   AF-D2I295-F1
#
_cell.length_a   1.000
_cell.length_b   1.000
_cell.length_c   1.000
_cell.angle_alpha   90.00
_cell.angle_beta   90.00
_cell.angle_gamma   90.00
#
_symmetry.space_group_name_H-M   'P 1'
#
loop_
_entity.id
_entity.type
_entity.pdbx_description
1 polymer ?
#
loop_
_entity_poly.entity_id
_entity_poly.type
_entity_poly.pdbx_seq_one_letter_code
_entity_poly.pdbx_strand_id
1 'polypeptide(L)'
;TVFSRGRATHASTVSYRYVPKTSLSSPPWPETVLPDPTEETRHHAELVGKVNELIATGQYGRLFAVVHFASHQWKVTSEDLILIDNELDVACGERIRL
;
A
#
# COMPACT_ATOMS: atom_id res chain seq x y z
N THR A 1 42.85 -10.39 54.30
CA THR A 1 42.41 -11.67 53.70
C THR A 1 40.91 -11.82 53.92
N VAL A 2 40.09 -11.20 53.08
CA VAL A 2 39.29 -11.81 51.99
C VAL A 2 38.49 -13.04 52.44
N PHE A 3 37.15 -12.91 52.48
CA PHE A 3 36.24 -13.83 51.79
C PHE A 3 34.82 -13.23 51.70
N SER A 4 34.54 -12.52 50.61
CA SER A 4 33.18 -12.12 50.22
C SER A 4 32.51 -13.31 49.53
N ARG A 5 31.56 -13.97 50.20
CA ARG A 5 30.68 -14.96 49.55
C ARG A 5 29.63 -14.22 48.72
N GLY A 6 29.79 -14.31 47.41
CA GLY A 6 28.82 -13.78 46.44
C GLY A 6 27.46 -14.47 46.59
N ARG A 7 26.41 -13.66 46.61
CA ARG A 7 25.04 -14.11 46.39
C ARG A 7 24.49 -13.33 45.22
N ALA A 8 24.69 -13.85 44.00
CA ALA A 8 24.03 -13.34 42.82
C ALA A 8 22.55 -13.76 42.89
N THR A 9 21.70 -12.85 43.35
CA THR A 9 20.25 -12.97 43.18
C THR A 9 19.91 -12.56 41.75
N HIS A 10 19.73 -13.52 40.86
CA HIS A 10 19.04 -13.27 39.58
C HIS A 10 17.56 -13.04 39.90
N ALA A 11 17.19 -11.80 40.20
CA ALA A 11 15.81 -11.38 40.19
C ALA A 11 15.36 -11.32 38.73
N SER A 12 14.68 -12.36 38.24
CA SER A 12 14.00 -12.32 36.95
C SER A 12 12.86 -11.32 37.03
N THR A 13 13.09 -10.10 36.55
CA THR A 13 12.07 -9.07 36.39
C THR A 13 11.13 -9.46 35.24
N VAL A 14 10.21 -10.38 35.51
CA VAL A 14 9.11 -10.69 34.60
C VAL A 14 8.11 -9.53 34.66
N SER A 15 7.88 -8.88 33.52
CA SER A 15 6.88 -7.81 33.39
C SER A 15 5.49 -8.33 33.80
N TYR A 16 4.71 -7.51 34.50
CA TYR A 16 3.34 -7.85 34.92
C TYR A 16 2.38 -8.14 33.74
N ARG A 17 2.77 -7.83 32.51
CA ARG A 17 2.04 -8.12 31.26
C ARG A 17 2.56 -9.34 30.48
N TYR A 18 3.55 -10.06 31.01
CA TYR A 18 4.09 -11.23 30.33
C TYR A 18 3.06 -12.37 30.30
N VAL A 19 2.67 -12.80 29.10
CA VAL A 19 1.82 -13.98 28.86
C VAL A 19 2.71 -15.11 28.33
N PRO A 20 2.74 -16.29 28.98
CA PRO A 20 3.48 -17.44 28.48
C PRO A 20 3.03 -17.84 27.07
N LYS A 21 3.97 -18.27 26.22
CA LYS A 21 3.65 -18.69 24.85
C LYS A 21 2.75 -19.93 24.85
N THR A 22 1.57 -19.81 24.26
CA THR A 22 0.59 -20.88 24.03
C THR A 22 -0.09 -20.67 22.68
N SER A 23 -0.94 -21.60 22.25
CA SER A 23 -1.74 -21.45 21.01
C SER A 23 -2.69 -20.25 21.01
N LEU A 24 -2.96 -19.66 22.18
CA LEU A 24 -3.86 -18.51 22.36
C LEU A 24 -3.19 -17.30 23.02
N SER A 25 -1.86 -17.34 23.23
CA SER A 25 -1.15 -16.23 23.89
C SER A 25 -0.93 -15.02 23.00
N SER A 26 -1.07 -15.19 21.69
CA SER A 26 -0.91 -14.16 20.68
C SER A 26 -1.90 -14.42 19.54
N PRO A 27 -2.31 -13.38 18.80
CA PRO A 27 -3.13 -13.59 17.61
C PRO A 27 -2.49 -14.58 16.63
N PRO A 28 -3.28 -15.31 15.83
CA PRO A 28 -2.75 -16.28 14.88
C PRO A 28 -2.05 -15.62 13.68
N TRP A 29 -2.25 -14.32 13.47
CA TRP A 29 -1.53 -13.55 12.45
C TRP A 29 -0.21 -13.00 12.99
N PRO A 30 0.81 -12.84 12.14
CA PRO A 30 2.10 -12.28 12.55
C PRO A 30 1.94 -10.83 12.99
N GLU A 31 2.72 -10.44 13.99
CA GLU A 31 2.85 -9.04 14.38
C GLU A 31 3.64 -8.29 13.30
N THR A 32 3.06 -7.21 12.77
CA THR A 32 3.68 -6.37 11.74
C THR A 32 4.06 -5.02 12.34
N VAL A 33 5.28 -4.57 12.04
CA VAL A 33 5.76 -3.25 12.41
C VAL A 33 5.82 -2.41 11.14
N LEU A 34 5.12 -1.27 11.13
CA LEU A 34 5.17 -0.33 10.03
C LEU A 34 6.53 0.40 10.00
N PRO A 35 7.02 0.79 8.81
CA PRO A 35 8.26 1.57 8.70
C PRO A 35 8.11 2.95 9.35
N ASP A 36 9.24 3.63 9.58
CA ASP A 36 9.23 5.02 10.02
C ASP A 36 8.61 5.92 8.94
N PRO A 37 7.69 6.84 9.30
CA PRO A 37 7.00 7.68 8.31
C PRO A 37 7.93 8.56 7.46
N THR A 38 9.08 8.97 8.00
CA THR A 38 10.05 9.81 7.28
C THR A 38 10.75 9.01 6.19
N GLU A 39 11.19 7.80 6.53
CA GLU A 39 11.80 6.87 5.59
C GLU A 39 10.80 6.42 4.52
N GLU A 40 9.56 6.16 4.91
CA GLU A 40 8.46 5.81 4.00
C GLU A 40 8.17 6.96 3.01
N THR A 41 8.11 8.20 3.49
CA THR A 41 7.90 9.38 2.64
C THR A 41 9.02 9.56 1.62
N ARG A 42 10.29 9.41 2.04
CA ARG A 42 11.45 9.46 1.13
C ARG A 42 11.34 8.38 0.06
N HIS A 43 11.04 7.16 0.47
CA HIS A 43 10.90 6.03 -0.45
C HIS A 43 9.78 6.26 -1.47
N HIS A 44 8.62 6.75 -1.03
CA HIS A 44 7.52 7.09 -1.93
C HIS A 44 7.91 8.17 -2.94
N ALA A 45 8.64 9.21 -2.53
CA ALA A 45 9.10 10.26 -3.44
C ALA A 45 10.06 9.72 -4.51
N GLU A 46 11.00 8.86 -4.15
CA GLU A 46 11.91 8.19 -5.08
C GLU A 46 11.16 7.34 -6.11
N LEU A 47 10.17 6.56 -5.66
CA LEU A 47 9.35 5.73 -6.54
C LEU A 47 8.51 6.57 -7.51
N VAL A 48 7.89 7.65 -7.03
CA VAL A 48 7.13 8.58 -7.89
C VAL A 48 8.03 9.20 -8.96
N GLY A 49 9.26 9.60 -8.59
CA GLY A 49 10.25 10.10 -9.55
C GLY A 49 10.58 9.08 -10.64
N LYS A 50 10.87 7.84 -10.25
CA LYS A 50 11.18 6.76 -11.19
C LYS A 50 10.01 6.44 -12.13
N VAL A 51 8.78 6.39 -11.62
CA VAL A 51 7.60 6.16 -12.46
C VAL A 51 7.41 7.30 -13.46
N ASN A 52 7.63 8.55 -13.05
CA ASN A 52 7.55 9.69 -13.93
C ASN A 52 8.60 9.63 -15.06
N GLU A 53 9.83 9.20 -14.77
CA GLU A 53 10.86 8.97 -15.79
C GLU A 53 10.46 7.87 -16.80
N LEU A 54 9.88 6.76 -16.33
CA LEU A 54 9.39 5.69 -17.21
C LEU A 54 8.26 6.18 -18.12
N ILE A 55 7.34 7.00 -17.59
CA ILE A 55 6.27 7.62 -18.39
C ILE A 55 6.87 8.60 -19.40
N ALA A 56 7.78 9.48 -18.98
CA ALA A 56 8.40 10.49 -19.85
C ALA A 56 9.21 9.86 -20.99
N THR A 57 9.86 8.72 -20.75
CA THR A 57 10.64 7.98 -21.75
C THR A 57 9.79 7.03 -22.60
N GLY A 58 8.46 7.00 -22.42
CA GLY A 58 7.57 6.12 -23.17
C GLY A 58 7.76 4.64 -22.86
N GLN A 59 8.37 4.30 -21.72
CA GLN A 59 8.61 2.93 -21.28
C GLN A 59 7.34 2.30 -20.67
N TYR A 60 6.25 2.34 -21.43
CA TYR A 60 4.98 1.72 -21.09
C TYR A 60 4.33 1.09 -22.33
N GLY A 61 3.58 0.02 -22.12
CA GLY A 61 2.82 -0.66 -23.19
C GLY A 61 1.44 -0.04 -23.40
N ARG A 62 0.46 -0.87 -23.80
CA ARG A 62 -0.95 -0.44 -23.88
C ARG A 62 -1.45 -0.08 -22.48
N LEU A 63 -1.98 1.13 -22.33
CA LEU A 63 -2.58 1.61 -21.09
C LEU A 63 -4.08 1.26 -21.04
N PHE A 64 -4.59 1.07 -19.83
CA PHE A 64 -6.02 1.03 -19.54
C PHE A 64 -6.34 2.12 -18.52
N ALA A 65 -7.57 2.61 -18.55
CA ALA A 65 -8.12 3.53 -17.57
C ALA A 65 -9.42 2.98 -17.00
N VAL A 66 -9.72 3.34 -15.76
CA VAL A 66 -11.05 3.16 -15.19
C VAL A 66 -11.72 4.52 -15.17
N VAL A 67 -12.75 4.70 -15.98
CA VAL A 67 -13.47 5.97 -16.12
C VAL A 67 -14.86 5.86 -15.51
N HIS A 68 -15.26 6.87 -14.75
CA HIS A 68 -16.62 6.97 -14.23
C HIS A 68 -17.45 7.85 -15.17
N PHE A 69 -18.36 7.24 -15.93
CA PHE A 69 -19.17 7.93 -16.92
C PHE A 69 -20.55 7.30 -17.02
N ALA A 70 -21.58 8.15 -17.20
CA ALA A 70 -22.99 7.73 -17.21
C ALA A 70 -23.37 6.85 -15.99
N SER A 71 -22.92 7.24 -14.79
CA SER A 71 -23.14 6.52 -13.51
C SER A 71 -22.60 5.09 -13.45
N HIS A 72 -21.70 4.72 -14.36
CA HIS A 72 -21.04 3.43 -14.42
C HIS A 72 -19.52 3.60 -14.42
N GLN A 73 -18.80 2.59 -13.94
CA GLN A 73 -17.35 2.52 -14.05
C GLN A 73 -16.97 1.62 -15.22
N TRP A 74 -16.17 2.15 -16.14
CA TRP A 74 -15.74 1.46 -17.35
C TRP A 74 -14.24 1.23 -17.30
N LYS A 75 -13.82 -0.03 -17.46
CA LYS A 75 -12.42 -0.35 -17.75
C LYS A 75 -12.24 -0.27 -19.26
N VAL A 76 -11.50 0.74 -19.71
CA VAL A 76 -11.30 1.03 -21.14
C VAL A 76 -9.82 1.05 -21.49
N THR A 77 -9.50 0.61 -22.69
CA THR A 77 -8.21 0.77 -23.36
C THR A 77 -8.40 1.57 -24.65
N SER A 78 -7.29 1.99 -25.28
CA SER A 78 -7.37 2.58 -26.62
C SER A 78 -8.11 1.63 -27.57
N GLU A 79 -9.02 2.17 -28.40
CA GLU A 79 -9.81 1.43 -29.40
C GLU A 79 -11.02 0.63 -28.88
N ASP A 80 -11.29 0.65 -27.57
CA ASP A 80 -12.49 0.00 -27.04
C ASP A 80 -13.76 0.81 -27.34
N LEU A 81 -14.89 0.11 -27.55
CA LEU A 81 -16.22 0.70 -27.66
C LEU A 81 -16.99 0.49 -26.35
N ILE A 82 -17.64 1.54 -25.86
CA ILE A 82 -18.56 1.47 -24.72
C ILE A 82 -19.98 1.82 -25.18
N LEU A 83 -20.97 1.13 -24.63
CA LEU A 83 -22.38 1.43 -24.87
C LEU A 83 -22.93 2.24 -23.71
N ILE A 84 -23.60 3.35 -24.01
CA ILE A 84 -24.25 4.20 -23.02
C ILE A 84 -25.73 4.30 -23.40
N ASP A 85 -26.61 3.92 -22.47
CA ASP A 85 -28.06 3.89 -22.71
C ASP A 85 -28.73 5.28 -22.60
N ASN A 86 -27.96 6.31 -22.21
CA ASN A 86 -28.45 7.68 -22.09
C ASN A 86 -28.07 8.53 -23.31
N GLU A 87 -28.94 9.47 -23.67
CA GLU A 87 -28.64 10.47 -24.68
C GLU A 87 -27.55 11.44 -24.19
N LEU A 88 -26.52 11.63 -25.02
CA LEU A 88 -25.50 12.66 -24.85
C LEU A 88 -25.82 13.77 -25.85
N ASP A 89 -25.89 15.02 -25.37
CA ASP A 89 -26.10 16.20 -26.22
C ASP A 89 -24.80 16.56 -26.98
N VAL A 90 -24.35 15.63 -27.81
CA VAL A 90 -23.07 15.64 -28.53
C VAL A 90 -23.33 15.05 -29.92
N ALA A 91 -22.91 15.75 -30.99
CA ALA A 91 -23.12 15.24 -32.34
C ALA A 91 -22.19 14.05 -32.66
N CYS A 92 -22.64 13.18 -33.56
CA CYS A 92 -21.84 12.06 -34.04
C CYS A 92 -20.51 12.56 -34.66
N GLY A 93 -19.39 12.03 -34.18
CA GLY A 93 -18.04 12.39 -34.64
C GLY A 93 -17.35 13.48 -33.82
N GLU A 94 -18.03 14.07 -32.83
CA GLU A 94 -17.40 14.96 -31.87
C GLU A 94 -16.42 14.22 -30.95
N ARG A 95 -15.33 14.90 -30.57
CA ARG A 95 -14.31 14.38 -29.68
C ARG A 95 -14.50 14.99 -28.30
N ILE A 96 -14.84 14.16 -27.33
CA ILE A 96 -14.94 14.54 -25.92
C ILE A 96 -13.71 14.08 -25.14
N ARG A 97 -13.38 14.79 -24.05
CA ARG A 97 -12.38 14.37 -23.06
C ARG A 97 -13.10 13.97 -21.78
N LEU A 98 -12.92 12.70 -21.40
CA LEU A 98 -13.39 12.15 -20.13
C LEU A 98 -12.39 12.44 -19.00
#